data_AF-A0A1H9PPW4-F1
#
_entry.id   AF-A0A1H9PPW4-F1
#
_cell.length_a   1.000
_cell.length_b   1.000
_cell.length_c   1.000
_cell.angle_alpha   90.00
_cell.angle_beta   90.00
_cell.angle_gamma   90.00
#
_symmetry.space_group_name_H-M   'P 1'
#
loop_
_entity.id
_entity.type
_entity.pdbx_description
1 polymer ?
#
loop_
_entity_poly.entity_id
_entity_poly.type
_entity_poly.pdbx_seq_one_letter_code
_entity_poly.pdbx_strand_id
1 'polypeptide(L)'
;MYPLVRELAVDGIPGTVTCRVLKLARQSYYRWLAAPVSERELADACVVNALFDAHHDDPEFGYRLLTDEVRSLGHQCCDPTVWRICAENRWWSMVGKKRGANGKRPGPAAHDDLVER
;
A
#
# COMPACT_ATOMS: atom_id res chain seq x y z
N MET A 1 4.97 -7.98 -15.94
CA MET A 1 5.57 -8.68 -17.10
C MET A 1 5.63 -7.83 -18.37
N TYR A 2 4.63 -7.00 -18.66
CA TYR A 2 4.71 -6.06 -19.80
C TYR A 2 5.81 -4.98 -19.71
N PRO A 3 6.21 -4.46 -18.53
CA PRO A 3 7.37 -3.55 -18.41
C PRO A 3 8.65 -4.12 -19.03
N LEU A 4 8.95 -5.39 -18.77
CA LEU A 4 10.10 -6.09 -19.37
C LEU A 4 10.04 -6.13 -20.89
N VAL A 5 8.86 -6.33 -21.49
CA VAL A 5 8.70 -6.33 -22.96
C VAL A 5 9.02 -4.96 -23.53
N ARG A 6 8.63 -3.88 -22.83
CA ARG A 6 8.93 -2.51 -23.22
C ARG A 6 10.42 -2.18 -23.06
N GLU A 7 11.04 -2.61 -21.96
CA GLU A 7 12.48 -2.43 -21.71
C GLU A 7 13.32 -3.09 -22.83
N LEU A 8 13.05 -4.36 -23.15
CA LEU A 8 13.74 -5.06 -24.23
C LEU A 8 13.49 -4.42 -25.60
N ALA A 9 12.31 -3.81 -25.81
CA ALA A 9 12.03 -3.06 -27.03
C ALA A 9 12.84 -1.75 -27.12
N VAL A 10 13.12 -1.09 -26.00
CA VAL A 10 14.04 0.06 -25.93
C VAL A 10 15.47 -0.39 -26.28
N ASP A 11 15.86 -1.60 -25.86
CA ASP A 11 17.16 -2.22 -26.19
C ASP A 11 17.24 -2.77 -27.62
N GLY A 12 16.22 -2.53 -28.46
CA GLY A 12 16.19 -2.93 -29.87
C GLY A 12 15.70 -4.35 -30.16
N ILE A 13 15.25 -5.10 -29.13
CA ILE A 13 14.65 -6.42 -29.32
C ILE A 13 13.18 -6.26 -29.69
N PRO A 14 12.71 -6.79 -30.83
CA PRO A 14 11.32 -6.60 -31.24
C PRO A 14 10.33 -7.14 -30.21
N GLY A 15 9.44 -6.28 -29.71
CA GLY A 15 8.43 -6.67 -28.71
C GLY A 15 7.53 -7.83 -29.15
N THR A 16 7.36 -8.03 -30.47
CA THR A 16 6.64 -9.19 -31.04
C THR A 16 7.35 -10.52 -30.78
N VAL A 17 8.68 -10.54 -30.84
CA VAL A 17 9.51 -11.71 -30.52
C VAL A 17 9.45 -11.96 -29.03
N THR A 18 9.63 -10.92 -28.22
CA THR A 18 9.56 -11.02 -26.75
C THR A 18 8.19 -11.53 -26.29
N CYS A 19 7.08 -10.99 -26.81
CA CYS A 19 5.74 -11.50 -26.50
C CYS A 19 5.59 -12.97 -26.88
N ARG A 20 6.15 -13.42 -28.01
CA ARG A 20 6.09 -14.82 -28.43
C ARG A 20 6.88 -15.74 -27.48
N VAL A 21 8.10 -15.35 -27.12
CA VAL A 21 8.97 -16.10 -26.19
C VAL A 21 8.32 -16.21 -24.81
N LEU A 22 7.77 -15.10 -24.31
CA LEU A 22 7.09 -15.03 -23.02
C LEU A 22 5.65 -15.56 -23.04
N LYS A 23 5.16 -16.05 -24.20
CA LYS A 23 3.80 -16.57 -24.40
C LYS A 23 2.69 -15.56 -24.01
N LEU A 24 2.91 -14.29 -24.30
CA LEU A 24 1.99 -13.19 -24.04
C LEU A 24 1.14 -12.86 -25.28
N ALA A 25 -0.12 -12.49 -25.07
CA ALA A 25 -0.98 -11.98 -26.13
C ALA A 25 -0.51 -10.59 -26.59
N ARG A 26 -0.22 -10.44 -27.89
CA ARG A 26 0.22 -9.15 -28.48
C ARG A 26 -0.79 -8.02 -28.29
N GLN A 27 -2.09 -8.33 -28.42
CA GLN A 27 -3.15 -7.33 -28.28
C GLN A 27 -3.17 -6.70 -26.88
N SER A 28 -3.04 -7.51 -25.84
CA SER A 28 -2.98 -7.02 -24.45
C SER A 28 -1.73 -6.19 -24.18
N TYR A 29 -0.58 -6.57 -24.75
CA TYR A 29 0.64 -5.78 -24.65
C TYR A 29 0.49 -4.39 -25.28
N TYR A 30 -0.01 -4.29 -26.52
CA TYR A 30 -0.16 -2.99 -27.17
C TYR A 30 -1.26 -2.13 -26.53
N ARG A 31 -2.32 -2.74 -25.99
CA ARG A 31 -3.30 -2.00 -25.17
C ARG A 31 -2.64 -1.42 -23.92
N TRP A 32 -1.86 -2.23 -23.20
CA TRP A 32 -1.12 -1.75 -22.04
C TRP A 32 -0.09 -0.68 -22.41
N LEU A 33 0.57 -0.80 -23.56
CA LEU A 33 1.57 0.18 -24.02
C LEU A 33 0.99 1.59 -24.22
N ALA A 34 -0.30 1.69 -24.57
CA ALA A 34 -0.98 2.97 -24.72
C ALA A 34 -1.27 3.68 -23.38
N ALA A 35 -1.48 2.92 -22.31
CA ALA A 35 -1.74 3.43 -20.97
C ALA A 35 -1.13 2.47 -19.93
N PRO A 36 0.21 2.50 -19.76
CA PRO A 36 0.91 1.50 -18.94
C PRO A 36 0.71 1.70 -17.44
N VAL A 37 0.33 2.92 -17.04
CA VAL A 37 -0.08 3.28 -15.69
C VAL A 37 -1.45 3.92 -15.80
N SER A 38 -2.43 3.37 -15.08
CA SER A 38 -3.78 3.93 -15.02
C SER A 38 -3.84 5.19 -14.16
N GLU A 39 -4.84 6.04 -14.41
CA GLU A 39 -5.09 7.23 -13.57
C GLU A 39 -5.28 6.87 -12.10
N ARG A 40 -5.89 5.71 -11.82
CA ARG A 40 -6.05 5.20 -10.47
C ARG A 40 -4.71 4.86 -9.82
N GLU A 41 -3.84 4.16 -10.53
CA GLU A 41 -2.50 3.81 -10.02
C GLU A 41 -1.65 5.07 -9.78
N LEU A 42 -1.79 6.09 -10.64
CA LEU A 42 -1.14 7.39 -10.42
C LEU A 42 -1.68 8.08 -9.17
N ALA A 43 -3.00 8.14 -8.99
CA ALA A 43 -3.62 8.75 -7.81
C ALA A 43 -3.21 8.02 -6.53
N ASP A 44 -3.25 6.68 -6.53
CA ASP A 44 -2.81 5.86 -5.41
C ASP A 44 -1.33 6.11 -5.09
N ALA A 45 -0.46 6.19 -6.11
CA ALA A 45 0.96 6.50 -5.93
C ALA A 45 1.17 7.90 -5.34
N CYS A 46 0.41 8.90 -5.78
CA CYS A 46 0.46 10.24 -5.20
C CYS A 46 0.09 10.23 -3.71
N VAL A 47 -0.97 9.50 -3.32
CA VAL A 47 -1.36 9.36 -1.91
C VAL A 47 -0.28 8.67 -1.09
N VAL A 48 0.31 7.59 -1.63
CA VAL A 48 1.40 6.86 -0.95
C VAL A 48 2.62 7.77 -0.76
N ASN A 49 2.99 8.57 -1.76
CA ASN A 49 4.09 9.52 -1.65
C ASN A 49 3.80 10.62 -0.62
N ALA A 50 2.59 11.20 -0.63
CA ALA A 50 2.19 12.18 0.37
C ALA A 50 2.21 11.60 1.80
N LEU A 51 1.81 10.34 1.97
CA LEU A 51 1.93 9.63 3.25
C LEU A 51 3.38 9.41 3.67
N PHE A 52 4.25 9.09 2.71
CA PHE A 52 5.68 8.92 2.96
C PHE A 52 6.29 10.23 3.44
N ASP A 53 6.03 11.33 2.74
CA ASP A 53 6.54 12.66 3.08
C ASP A 53 6.02 13.10 4.45
N ALA A 54 4.71 12.98 4.72
CA ALA A 54 4.12 13.30 6.01
C ALA A 54 4.71 12.47 7.17
N HIS A 55 5.00 11.18 6.93
CA HIS A 55 5.63 10.34 7.95
C HIS A 55 7.12 10.64 8.13
N HIS A 56 7.80 11.04 7.06
CA HIS A 56 9.21 11.42 7.11
C HIS A 56 9.39 12.74 7.88
N ASP A 57 8.50 13.72 7.66
CA ASP A 57 8.53 15.02 8.33
C ASP A 57 8.16 14.89 9.82
N ASP A 58 7.12 14.12 10.13
CA ASP A 58 6.64 13.89 11.50
C ASP A 58 6.51 12.39 11.82
N PRO A 59 7.61 11.69 12.12
CA PRO A 59 7.58 10.25 12.38
C PRO A 59 6.88 9.89 13.70
N GLU A 60 6.53 10.88 14.52
CA GLU A 60 5.72 10.70 15.72
C GLU A 60 4.24 10.44 15.39
N PHE A 61 3.79 10.78 14.18
CA PHE A 61 2.39 10.67 13.80
C PHE A 61 1.97 9.22 13.55
N GLY A 62 0.82 8.86 14.11
CA GLY A 62 0.11 7.63 13.77
C GLY A 62 -0.75 7.80 12.52
N TYR A 63 -1.22 6.69 11.95
CA TYR A 63 -1.95 6.68 10.67
C TYR A 63 -3.16 7.64 10.62
N ARG A 64 -3.81 7.94 11.75
CA ARG A 64 -4.93 8.90 11.79
C ARG A 64 -4.46 10.33 11.53
N LEU A 65 -3.39 10.77 12.20
CA LEU A 65 -2.82 12.10 11.99
C LEU A 65 -2.24 12.23 10.58
N LEU A 66 -1.54 11.18 10.10
CA LEU A 66 -1.08 11.13 8.71
C LEU A 66 -2.23 11.21 7.69
N THR A 67 -3.40 10.64 8.01
CA THR A 67 -4.58 10.77 7.15
C THR A 67 -5.05 12.21 7.08
N ASP A 68 -5.05 12.93 8.20
CA ASP A 68 -5.49 14.32 8.24
C ASP A 68 -4.49 15.25 7.53
N GLU A 69 -3.19 15.00 7.64
CA GLU A 69 -2.17 15.71 6.86
C GLU A 69 -2.35 15.50 5.36
N VAL A 70 -2.51 14.26 4.92
CA VAL A 70 -2.72 13.96 3.50
C VAL A 70 -4.02 14.57 2.96
N ARG A 71 -5.07 14.66 3.80
CA ARG A 71 -6.30 15.41 3.46
C ARG A 71 -6.09 16.91 3.39
N SER A 72 -5.25 17.48 4.26
CA SER A 72 -4.90 18.91 4.25
C SER A 72 -4.19 19.31 2.95
N LEU A 73 -3.40 18.38 2.40
CA LEU A 73 -2.73 18.49 1.10
C LEU A 73 -3.68 18.29 -0.11
N GLY A 74 -4.98 18.06 0.14
CA GLY A 74 -6.01 17.94 -0.90
C GLY A 74 -6.22 16.52 -1.46
N HIS A 75 -5.56 15.50 -0.88
CA HIS A 75 -5.77 14.13 -1.29
C HIS A 75 -7.01 13.51 -0.62
N GLN A 76 -7.83 12.82 -1.40
CA GLN A 76 -9.00 12.10 -0.89
C GLN A 76 -8.61 10.66 -0.53
N CYS A 77 -8.43 10.38 0.76
CA CYS A 77 -8.17 9.03 1.25
C CYS A 77 -9.05 8.67 2.45
N CYS A 78 -9.39 7.38 2.53
CA CYS A 78 -10.11 6.82 3.67
C CYS A 78 -9.13 6.20 4.68
N ASP A 79 -9.44 6.31 5.96
CA ASP A 79 -8.59 5.84 7.06
C ASP A 79 -8.18 4.36 6.92
N PRO A 80 -9.06 3.42 6.49
CA PRO A 80 -8.65 2.02 6.30
C PRO A 80 -7.59 1.84 5.20
N THR A 81 -7.64 2.66 4.15
CA THR A 81 -6.64 2.64 3.06
C THR A 81 -5.31 3.16 3.56
N VAL A 82 -5.31 4.28 4.30
CA VAL A 82 -4.09 4.84 4.91
C VAL A 82 -3.47 3.86 5.90
N TRP A 83 -4.29 3.25 6.76
CA TRP A 83 -3.83 2.23 7.70
C TRP A 83 -3.16 1.05 6.99
N ARG A 84 -3.80 0.53 5.92
CA ARG A 84 -3.25 -0.56 5.12
C ARG A 84 -1.90 -0.19 4.51
N ILE A 85 -1.80 0.99 3.89
CA ILE A 85 -0.55 1.49 3.28
C ILE A 85 0.55 1.62 4.34
N CYS A 86 0.26 2.24 5.49
CA CYS A 86 1.23 2.41 6.56
C CYS A 86 1.68 1.04 7.12
N ALA A 87 0.77 0.08 7.26
CA ALA A 87 1.07 -1.26 7.73
C ALA A 87 1.96 -2.04 6.75
N GLU A 88 1.65 -1.99 5.44
CA GLU A 88 2.45 -2.63 4.38
C GLU A 88 3.87 -2.05 4.30
N ASN A 89 4.01 -0.72 4.46
CA ASN A 89 5.30 -0.03 4.41
C ASN A 89 6.04 0.03 5.75
N ARG A 90 5.42 -0.45 6.83
CA ARG A 90 5.93 -0.37 8.21
C ARG A 90 6.21 1.06 8.68
N TRP A 91 5.36 2.00 8.27
CA TRP A 91 5.35 3.37 8.77
C TRP A 91 4.56 3.44 10.06
N TRP A 92 5.28 3.26 11.17
CA TRP A 92 4.71 3.29 12.51
C TRP A 92 5.15 4.56 13.20
N SER A 93 4.25 5.17 13.96
CA SER A 93 4.62 6.22 14.90
C SER A 93 5.78 5.76 15.79
N MET A 94 6.84 6.57 15.85
CA MET A 94 7.97 6.37 16.78
C MET A 94 7.49 6.46 18.23
N VAL A 95 6.46 7.27 18.49
CA VAL A 95 5.80 7.43 19.79
C VAL A 95 4.72 6.35 19.97
N GLY A 96 5.09 5.11 19.66
CA GLY A 96 4.29 3.94 19.96
C GLY A 96 4.64 3.42 21.35
N LYS A 97 3.63 3.25 22.23
CA LYS A 97 3.81 2.42 23.43
C LYS A 97 4.37 1.07 22.97
N LYS A 98 5.51 0.61 23.52
CA LYS A 98 5.97 -0.78 23.33
C LYS A 98 4.74 -1.67 23.40
N ARG A 99 4.48 -2.50 22.38
CA ARG A 99 3.47 -3.57 22.50
C ARG A 99 3.74 -4.22 23.84
N GLY A 100 2.80 -4.03 24.78
CA GLY A 100 3.04 -4.46 26.14
C GLY A 100 3.41 -5.94 26.06
N ALA A 101 4.62 -6.28 26.48
CA ALA A 101 4.99 -7.66 26.74
C ALA A 101 4.21 -8.07 28.01
N ASN A 102 2.89 -8.19 27.85
CA ASN A 102 1.95 -8.49 28.90
C ASN A 102 0.89 -9.39 28.29
N GLY A 103 1.33 -10.62 28.01
CA GLY A 103 0.48 -11.77 28.30
C GLY A 103 0.22 -11.81 29.80
N LYS A 104 -0.61 -10.88 30.30
CA LYS A 104 -1.27 -11.09 31.58
C LYS A 104 -2.47 -11.96 31.26
N ARG A 105 -2.56 -13.12 31.92
CA ARG A 105 -3.78 -13.94 31.90
C ARG A 105 -4.97 -12.99 32.15
N PRO A 106 -6.05 -13.09 31.36
CA PRO A 106 -7.28 -12.37 31.68
C PRO A 106 -7.57 -12.55 33.16
N GLY A 107 -7.94 -11.47 33.84
CA GLY A 107 -8.38 -11.57 35.22
C GLY A 107 -9.52 -12.60 35.33
N PRO A 108 -9.72 -13.22 36.50
CA PRO A 108 -10.87 -14.09 36.72
C PRO A 108 -12.15 -13.35 36.30
N ALA A 109 -13.10 -14.09 35.73
CA ALA A 109 -14.36 -13.53 35.26
C ALA A 109 -15.01 -12.73 36.41
N ALA A 110 -15.43 -11.51 36.12
CA ALA A 110 -16.03 -10.63 37.13
C ALA A 110 -17.39 -11.16 37.64
N HIS A 111 -17.97 -12.13 36.94
CA HIS A 111 -19.26 -12.73 37.22
C HIS A 111 -19.18 -14.24 37.05
N ASP A 112 -19.91 -14.95 37.91
CA ASP A 112 -20.09 -16.40 37.78
C ASP A 112 -20.86 -16.69 36.48
N ASP A 113 -20.33 -17.61 35.68
CA ASP A 113 -20.99 -18.09 34.47
C ASP A 113 -22.12 -19.05 34.91
N LEU A 114 -23.35 -18.57 34.87
CA LEU A 114 -24.55 -19.33 35.26
C LEU A 114 -25.06 -20.25 34.15
N VAL A 115 -24.35 -20.35 33.02
CA VAL A 115 -24.71 -21.28 31.95
C VAL A 115 -23.95 -22.58 32.15
N GLU A 116 -24.59 -23.55 32.82
CA GLU A 116 -24.13 -24.93 32.83
C GLU A 116 -24.21 -25.51 31.41
N ARG A 117 -23.06 -25.62 30.73
CA ARG A 117 -22.91 -26.30 29.43
C ARG A 117 -22.22 -27.64 29.57
#